data_AF-A0A1X9PXH2-F1
#
_entry.id   AF-A0A1X9PXH2-F1
#
_cell.length_a   1.000
_cell.length_b   1.000
_cell.length_c   1.000
_cell.angle_alpha   90.00
_cell.angle_beta   90.00
_cell.angle_gamma   90.00
#
_symmetry.space_group_name_H-M   'P 1'
#
loop_
_entity.id
_entity.type
_entity.pdbx_description
1 polymer ?
#
loop_
_entity_poly.entity_id
_entity_poly.type
_entity_poly.pdbx_seq_one_letter_code
_entity_poly.pdbx_strand_id
1 'polypeptide(L)'
;GFYGDYVFDRVLKTDVTKTVEDMAPAPTNQSNSTQANGPTTTNTSASRNNAAYGKHIHDAEWTTNAAYLALNIWDRFDVFCTLGASNGYFKAGSDAFSVVGLFGLKAATVAPGDLPNVFLTQGVVELYTDTSFSWSIGARGALWECGCATL
;
A
#
# COMPACT_ATOMS: atom_id res chain seq x y z
N GLY A 1 -11.57 -35.26 3.92
CA GLY A 1 -11.51 -33.87 3.43
C GLY A 1 -10.44 -33.16 4.22
N PHE A 2 -9.49 -32.52 3.54
CA PHE A 2 -8.53 -31.64 4.20
C PHE A 2 -9.23 -30.31 4.46
N TYR A 3 -9.56 -30.04 5.72
CA TYR A 3 -9.98 -28.73 6.17
C TYR A 3 -8.73 -28.03 6.71
N GLY A 4 -8.18 -27.11 5.92
CA GLY A 4 -7.08 -26.25 6.31
C GLY A 4 -7.51 -24.81 6.07
N ASP A 5 -7.66 -24.05 7.15
CA ASP A 5 -7.77 -22.60 7.07
C ASP A 5 -6.37 -22.06 6.74
N TYR A 6 -6.19 -21.57 5.51
CA TYR A 6 -4.90 -21.04 5.07
C TYR A 6 -4.82 -19.56 5.42
N VAL A 7 -4.30 -19.27 6.60
CA VAL A 7 -3.99 -17.90 7.01
C VAL A 7 -2.62 -17.52 6.44
N PHE A 8 -2.62 -16.62 5.45
CA PHE A 8 -1.38 -16.01 4.96
C PHE A 8 -1.08 -14.75 5.79
N ASP A 9 -0.17 -14.86 6.76
CA ASP A 9 0.43 -13.68 7.38
C ASP A 9 1.37 -13.01 6.36
N ARG A 10 0.91 -11.93 5.74
CA ARG A 10 1.67 -11.18 4.73
C ARG A 10 1.72 -9.71 5.12
N VAL A 11 2.94 -9.19 5.21
CA VAL A 11 3.19 -7.76 5.40
C VAL A 11 3.07 -7.04 4.05
N LEU A 12 2.13 -6.12 3.95
CA LEU A 12 2.05 -5.21 2.81
C LEU A 12 3.15 -4.15 2.94
N LYS A 13 4.18 -4.27 2.08
CA LYS A 13 5.29 -3.31 2.03
C LYS A 13 4.95 -2.18 1.07
N THR A 14 5.19 -0.96 1.52
CA THR A 14 5.12 0.22 0.66
C THR A 14 6.44 0.36 -0.11
N ASP A 15 6.39 0.24 -1.43
CA ASP A 15 7.56 0.55 -2.29
C ASP A 15 7.55 2.05 -2.60
N VAL A 16 8.40 2.79 -1.91
CA VAL A 16 8.53 4.24 -2.06
C VAL A 16 10.01 4.60 -2.20
N THR A 17 10.29 5.73 -2.86
CA THR A 17 11.66 6.22 -3.01
C THR A 17 12.25 6.59 -1.64
N LYS A 18 13.57 6.40 -1.49
CA LYS A 18 14.30 6.75 -0.25
C LYS A 18 14.28 8.24 0.04
N THR A 19 14.34 9.06 -1.00
CA THR A 19 14.27 10.51 -0.92
C THR A 19 13.15 11.05 -1.80
N VAL A 20 12.65 12.23 -1.44
CA VAL A 20 11.75 13.07 -2.22
C VAL A 20 12.51 14.33 -2.59
N GLU A 21 12.63 14.62 -3.88
CA GLU A 21 13.43 15.74 -4.38
C GLU A 21 12.60 17.03 -4.55
N ASP A 22 11.28 16.92 -4.66
CA ASP A 22 10.36 18.04 -4.95
C ASP A 22 9.72 18.66 -3.69
N MET A 23 10.48 18.77 -2.60
CA MET A 23 10.03 19.42 -1.37
C MET A 23 10.87 20.65 -1.07
N ALA A 24 10.28 21.65 -0.43
CA ALA A 24 11.02 22.76 0.15
C ALA A 24 11.73 22.35 1.46
N PRO A 25 12.76 23.12 1.88
CA PRO A 25 13.43 22.93 3.16
C PRO A 25 12.45 22.84 4.33
N ALA A 26 12.78 22.01 5.32
CA ALA A 26 11.99 21.88 6.54
C ALA A 26 11.85 23.24 7.27
N PRO A 27 10.68 23.57 7.82
CA PRO A 27 10.55 24.70 8.74
C PRO A 27 11.51 24.55 9.92
N THR A 28 12.19 25.63 10.30
CA THR A 28 13.04 25.67 11.50
C THR A 28 12.27 26.25 12.68
N ASN A 29 12.71 25.97 13.92
CA ASN A 29 12.07 26.37 15.18
C ASN A 29 11.81 27.88 15.34
N GLN A 30 12.32 28.74 14.47
CA GLN A 30 11.99 30.18 14.42
C GLN A 30 10.66 30.50 13.70
N SER A 31 10.04 29.54 13.03
CA SER A 31 8.93 29.81 12.12
C SER A 31 7.55 29.94 12.79
N ASN A 32 7.44 29.70 14.10
CA ASN A 32 6.16 29.78 14.81
C ASN A 32 6.27 30.55 16.14
N SER A 33 5.76 31.77 16.11
CA SER A 33 5.26 32.53 17.27
C SER A 33 4.37 33.69 16.79
N THR A 34 4.69 34.27 15.64
CA THR A 34 3.82 35.16 14.85
C THR A 34 4.23 35.01 13.38
N GLN A 35 3.28 35.05 12.45
CA GLN A 35 3.51 35.05 10.98
C GLN A 35 4.47 36.17 10.49
N ALA A 36 5.05 36.99 11.38
CA ALA A 36 5.95 38.08 11.04
C ALA A 36 7.20 37.60 10.27
N ASN A 37 7.77 36.46 10.68
CA ASN A 37 9.05 35.94 10.18
C ASN A 37 8.94 34.63 9.37
N GLY A 38 7.73 34.22 8.95
CA GLY A 38 7.55 33.03 8.11
C GLY A 38 8.12 33.22 6.69
N PRO A 39 8.51 32.14 5.99
CA PRO A 39 8.95 32.22 4.60
C PRO A 39 7.84 32.81 3.71
N THR A 40 8.22 33.74 2.83
CA THR A 40 7.31 34.36 1.86
C THR A 40 7.15 33.56 0.57
N THR A 41 8.02 32.57 0.36
CA THR A 41 8.04 31.66 -0.81
C THR A 41 8.63 30.31 -0.39
N THR A 42 8.19 29.22 -1.00
CA THR A 42 8.79 27.88 -0.83
C THR A 42 9.17 27.24 -2.17
N ASN A 43 9.78 28.01 -3.06
CA ASN A 43 10.03 27.59 -4.45
C ASN A 43 11.39 26.90 -4.67
N THR A 44 12.20 26.78 -3.61
CA THR A 44 13.51 26.13 -3.67
C THR A 44 13.34 24.69 -3.24
N SER A 45 13.65 23.75 -4.14
CA SER A 45 13.65 22.33 -3.82
C SER A 45 14.84 21.94 -2.95
N ALA A 46 14.65 20.93 -2.13
CA ALA A 46 15.63 20.32 -1.27
C ALA A 46 15.31 18.82 -1.13
N SER A 47 16.32 17.98 -1.34
CA SER A 47 16.20 16.54 -1.13
C SER A 47 15.85 16.23 0.32
N ARG A 48 14.81 15.41 0.53
CA ARG A 48 14.35 15.00 1.86
C ARG A 48 14.22 13.49 1.97
N ASN A 49 14.64 12.94 3.11
CA ASN A 49 14.34 11.55 3.43
C ASN A 49 12.82 11.34 3.44
N ASN A 50 12.35 10.34 2.71
CA ASN A 50 10.94 10.00 2.66
C ASN A 50 10.52 9.33 3.99
N ALA A 51 9.51 9.88 4.65
CA ALA A 51 9.02 9.36 5.93
C ALA A 51 8.46 7.93 5.83
N ALA A 52 7.91 7.56 4.67
CA ALA A 52 7.33 6.25 4.40
C ALA A 52 8.35 5.18 3.98
N TYR A 53 9.62 5.56 3.77
CA TYR A 53 10.63 4.60 3.32
C TYR A 53 10.90 3.53 4.38
N GLY A 54 10.72 2.26 4.00
CA GLY A 54 10.89 1.11 4.89
C GLY A 54 9.79 0.93 5.93
N LYS A 55 8.67 1.65 5.79
CA LYS A 55 7.49 1.50 6.65
C LYS A 55 6.52 0.45 6.09
N HIS A 56 5.59 0.02 6.94
CA HIS A 56 4.62 -1.04 6.62
C HIS A 56 3.23 -0.59 7.07
N ILE A 57 2.22 -1.01 6.30
CA ILE A 57 0.82 -0.82 6.69
C ILE A 57 0.50 -1.87 7.75
N HIS A 58 0.04 -1.41 8.92
CA HIS A 58 -0.22 -2.28 10.07
C HIS A 58 -1.52 -3.07 9.95
N ASP A 59 -2.52 -2.51 9.25
CA ASP A 59 -3.81 -3.16 9.06
C ASP A 59 -4.33 -2.91 7.65
N ALA A 60 -4.63 -3.99 6.95
CA ALA A 60 -5.20 -4.00 5.62
C ALA A 60 -6.17 -5.16 5.52
N GLU A 61 -7.45 -4.84 5.26
CA GLU A 61 -8.50 -5.84 5.11
C GLU A 61 -8.92 -5.93 3.65
N TRP A 62 -9.09 -7.16 3.16
CA TRP A 62 -9.60 -7.44 1.83
C TRP A 62 -10.84 -8.33 1.91
N THR A 63 -11.98 -7.87 1.39
CA THR A 63 -13.13 -8.76 1.15
C THR A 63 -13.17 -9.25 -0.31
N THR A 64 -13.35 -10.58 -0.45
CA THR A 64 -13.48 -11.29 -1.73
C THR A 64 -14.94 -11.72 -1.92
N ASN A 65 -15.52 -11.47 -3.10
CA ASN A 65 -16.94 -11.78 -3.37
C ASN A 65 -17.16 -13.09 -4.14
N ALA A 66 -16.11 -13.70 -4.70
CA ALA A 66 -16.27 -14.94 -5.46
C ALA A 66 -14.99 -15.78 -5.49
N ALA A 67 -15.14 -17.06 -5.16
CA ALA A 67 -14.15 -18.11 -5.38
C ALA A 67 -14.77 -19.15 -6.33
N TYR A 68 -14.26 -19.26 -7.57
CA TYR A 68 -14.70 -20.30 -8.51
C TYR A 68 -13.75 -21.49 -8.47
N LEU A 69 -14.23 -22.66 -8.03
CA LEU A 69 -13.51 -23.93 -8.02
C LEU A 69 -13.96 -24.82 -9.18
N ALA A 70 -13.10 -25.05 -10.17
CA ALA A 70 -13.34 -26.03 -11.23
C ALA A 70 -12.46 -27.27 -11.04
N LEU A 71 -13.10 -28.44 -11.16
CA LEU A 71 -12.47 -29.76 -11.14
C LEU A 71 -12.80 -30.48 -12.46
N ASN A 72 -11.78 -30.88 -13.20
CA ASN A 72 -11.93 -31.80 -14.33
C ASN A 72 -11.31 -33.14 -13.95
N ILE A 73 -12.08 -34.23 -14.00
CA ILE A 73 -11.66 -35.56 -13.54
C ILE A 73 -11.81 -36.52 -14.70
N TRP A 74 -10.70 -36.78 -15.41
CA TRP A 74 -10.66 -37.92 -16.32
C TRP A 74 -9.28 -38.58 -16.52
N ASP A 75 -8.18 -37.93 -16.11
CA ASP A 75 -6.81 -38.49 -16.17
C ASP A 75 -5.81 -37.69 -15.30
N ARG A 76 -6.20 -36.47 -14.90
CA ARG A 76 -5.47 -35.56 -14.01
C ARG A 76 -6.50 -34.81 -13.17
N PHE A 77 -6.14 -34.43 -11.95
CA PHE A 77 -6.93 -33.47 -11.18
C PHE A 77 -6.32 -32.08 -11.38
N ASP A 78 -7.09 -31.19 -11.98
CA ASP A 78 -6.78 -29.76 -12.06
C ASP A 78 -7.73 -29.01 -11.12
N VAL A 79 -7.18 -28.31 -10.13
CA VAL A 79 -7.90 -27.46 -9.16
C VAL A 79 -7.60 -26.02 -9.54
N PHE A 80 -8.60 -25.29 -10.02
CA PHE A 80 -8.48 -23.84 -10.25
C PHE A 80 -9.35 -23.09 -9.27
N CYS A 81 -8.79 -22.12 -8.56
CA CYS A 81 -9.55 -21.16 -7.75
C CYS A 81 -9.28 -19.76 -8.26
N THR A 82 -10.31 -19.04 -8.71
CA THR A 82 -10.21 -17.59 -8.98
C THR A 82 -10.81 -16.83 -7.81
N LEU A 83 -10.02 -16.04 -7.10
CA LEU A 83 -10.51 -15.15 -6.04
C LEU A 83 -10.67 -13.74 -6.61
N GLY A 84 -11.89 -13.24 -6.58
CA GLY A 84 -12.25 -11.87 -6.95
C GLY A 84 -12.37 -10.99 -5.71
N ALA A 85 -11.50 -10.00 -5.61
CA ALA A 85 -11.67 -8.92 -4.64
C ALA A 85 -12.76 -7.95 -5.04
N SER A 86 -13.48 -7.42 -4.05
CA SER A 86 -14.48 -6.36 -4.29
C SER A 86 -14.13 -5.04 -3.61
N ASN A 87 -13.48 -5.09 -2.46
CA ASN A 87 -13.25 -3.94 -1.60
C ASN A 87 -11.99 -4.17 -0.77
N GLY A 88 -11.22 -3.11 -0.61
CA GLY A 88 -10.04 -3.05 0.24
C GLY A 88 -10.16 -1.91 1.24
N TYR A 89 -9.75 -2.17 2.47
CA TYR A 89 -9.60 -1.18 3.54
C TYR A 89 -8.14 -1.11 3.97
N PHE A 90 -7.59 0.10 4.04
CA PHE A 90 -6.25 0.34 4.56
C PHE A 90 -6.29 1.33 5.71
N LYS A 91 -5.70 0.94 6.84
CA LYS A 91 -5.52 1.80 8.01
C LYS A 91 -4.07 1.77 8.44
N ALA A 92 -3.41 2.91 8.39
CA ALA A 92 -2.09 3.06 8.98
C ALA A 92 -1.84 4.48 9.48
N GLY A 93 -0.79 4.63 10.28
CA GLY A 93 -0.24 5.94 10.62
C GLY A 93 0.15 6.66 9.33
N SER A 94 0.04 7.99 9.35
CA SER A 94 0.46 8.83 8.22
C SER A 94 1.97 8.79 7.99
N ASP A 95 2.74 8.08 8.81
CA ASP A 95 4.16 7.79 8.56
C ASP A 95 4.37 6.62 7.57
N ALA A 96 3.39 5.72 7.42
CA ALA A 96 3.39 4.70 6.37
C ALA A 96 2.93 5.24 5.00
N PHE A 97 2.36 6.45 4.98
CA PHE A 97 1.95 7.15 3.77
C PHE A 97 2.85 8.38 3.56
N SER A 98 3.34 8.62 2.34
CA SER A 98 4.15 9.82 2.07
C SER A 98 3.24 11.05 1.90
N VAL A 99 2.56 11.47 2.98
CA VAL A 99 1.68 12.64 2.96
C VAL A 99 2.50 13.90 3.22
N VAL A 100 2.56 14.77 2.21
CA VAL A 100 3.30 16.04 2.25
C VAL A 100 2.34 17.23 2.30
N GLY A 101 2.75 18.27 3.00
CA GLY A 101 1.97 19.51 3.13
C GLY A 101 2.87 20.74 3.21
N LEU A 102 2.25 21.89 2.96
CA LEU A 102 2.89 23.20 3.12
C LEU A 102 2.42 23.86 4.42
N PHE A 103 3.35 24.14 5.32
CA PHE A 103 3.10 24.80 6.60
C PHE A 103 3.88 26.11 6.74
N GLY A 104 3.22 27.12 7.30
CA GLY A 104 3.88 28.37 7.73
C GLY A 104 4.25 29.34 6.61
N LEU A 105 3.63 29.24 5.43
CA LEU A 105 3.81 30.22 4.36
C LEU A 105 3.17 31.56 4.76
N LYS A 106 3.96 32.64 4.73
CA LYS A 106 3.50 34.00 4.94
C LYS A 106 3.11 34.64 3.60
N ALA A 107 2.00 34.19 3.04
CA ALA A 107 1.44 34.74 1.81
C ALA A 107 -0.10 34.77 1.88
N ALA A 108 -0.73 35.68 1.13
CA ALA A 108 -2.18 35.72 1.02
C ALA A 108 -2.75 34.54 0.21
N THR A 109 -1.91 33.95 -0.65
CA THR A 109 -2.24 32.84 -1.56
C THR A 109 -1.03 31.94 -1.72
N VAL A 110 -1.26 30.64 -1.90
CA VAL A 110 -0.21 29.68 -2.31
C VAL A 110 -0.02 29.78 -3.82
N ALA A 111 1.18 30.13 -4.27
CA ALA A 111 1.50 30.22 -5.69
C ALA A 111 1.75 28.82 -6.29
N PRO A 112 1.58 28.62 -7.61
CA PRO A 112 1.82 27.33 -8.26
C PRO A 112 3.24 26.76 -8.10
N GLY A 113 4.22 27.61 -7.76
CA GLY A 113 5.61 27.22 -7.53
C GLY A 113 5.98 26.96 -6.07
N ASP A 114 5.08 27.19 -5.12
CA ASP A 114 5.34 26.93 -3.70
C ASP A 114 5.30 25.41 -3.45
N LEU A 115 6.45 24.85 -3.07
CA LEU A 115 6.62 23.42 -2.81
C LEU A 115 6.21 23.08 -1.37
N PRO A 116 5.71 21.85 -1.11
CA PRO A 116 5.42 21.39 0.25
C PRO A 116 6.71 21.25 1.07
N ASN A 117 6.65 21.50 2.38
CA ASN A 117 7.83 21.61 3.25
C ASN A 117 7.79 20.68 4.48
N VAL A 118 6.71 19.96 4.71
CA VAL A 118 6.52 19.08 5.88
C VAL A 118 5.94 17.73 5.45
N PHE A 119 6.42 16.66 6.09
CA PHE A 119 5.74 15.36 6.12
C PHE A 119 4.78 15.32 7.31
N LEU A 120 3.53 14.95 7.06
CA LEU A 120 2.54 14.74 8.11
C LEU A 120 2.76 13.35 8.72
N THR A 121 3.45 13.26 9.86
CA THR A 121 3.78 11.97 10.50
C THR A 121 2.92 11.62 11.72
N GLN A 122 2.09 12.57 12.19
CA GLN A 122 1.25 12.41 13.40
C GLN A 122 -0.26 12.32 13.07
N GLY A 123 -0.61 11.85 11.88
CA GLY A 123 -1.98 11.62 11.45
C GLY A 123 -2.33 10.14 11.37
N VAL A 124 -3.62 9.86 11.25
CA VAL A 124 -4.14 8.56 10.82
C VAL A 124 -4.69 8.74 9.41
N VAL A 125 -4.31 7.86 8.49
CA VAL A 125 -4.84 7.84 7.12
C VAL A 125 -5.68 6.59 6.97
N GLU A 126 -6.92 6.79 6.53
CA GLU A 126 -7.88 5.73 6.24
C GLU A 126 -8.31 5.85 4.78
N LEU A 127 -8.13 4.77 4.02
CA LEU A 127 -8.44 4.70 2.59
C LEU A 127 -9.41 3.56 2.34
N TYR A 128 -10.54 3.91 1.73
CA TYR A 128 -11.54 2.97 1.23
C TYR A 128 -11.43 2.92 -0.29
N THR A 129 -11.27 1.72 -0.83
CA THR A 129 -11.16 1.53 -2.27
C THR A 129 -12.05 0.38 -2.75
N ASP A 130 -12.79 0.67 -3.82
CA ASP A 130 -13.48 -0.35 -4.60
C ASP A 130 -12.45 -0.93 -5.57
N THR A 131 -12.13 -2.21 -5.39
CA THR A 131 -11.07 -2.87 -6.17
C THR A 131 -11.67 -3.95 -7.04
N SER A 132 -11.29 -3.97 -8.32
CA SER A 132 -11.56 -5.09 -9.22
C SER A 132 -10.24 -5.74 -9.57
N PHE A 133 -9.74 -6.63 -8.71
CA PHE A 133 -8.59 -7.47 -9.06
C PHE A 133 -8.98 -8.95 -8.93
N SER A 134 -8.50 -9.75 -9.88
CA SER A 134 -8.79 -11.18 -9.98
C SER A 134 -7.46 -11.92 -10.06
N TRP A 135 -7.30 -12.94 -9.23
CA TRP A 135 -6.13 -13.79 -9.24
C TRP A 135 -6.55 -15.26 -9.18
N SER A 136 -5.82 -16.12 -9.87
CA SER A 136 -6.12 -17.54 -9.97
C SER A 136 -4.99 -18.39 -9.39
N ILE A 137 -5.30 -19.27 -8.44
CA ILE A 137 -4.40 -20.37 -8.03
C ILE A 137 -4.79 -21.62 -8.81
N GLY A 138 -3.81 -22.28 -9.40
CA GLY A 138 -3.96 -23.59 -10.03
C GLY A 138 -3.07 -24.63 -9.36
N ALA A 139 -3.62 -25.78 -8.99
CA ALA A 139 -2.85 -26.97 -8.62
C ALA A 139 -3.19 -28.12 -9.57
N ARG A 140 -2.16 -28.78 -10.09
CA ARG A 140 -2.27 -29.93 -11.00
C ARG A 140 -1.58 -31.12 -10.38
N GLY A 141 -2.24 -32.27 -10.37
CA GLY A 141 -1.58 -33.53 -10.09
C GLY A 141 -2.02 -34.65 -11.02
N ALA A 142 -1.10 -35.59 -11.22
CA ALA A 142 -1.32 -36.80 -11.99
C ALA A 142 -1.46 -37.97 -11.01
N LEU A 143 -2.47 -38.81 -11.22
CA LEU A 143 -2.48 -40.15 -10.63
C LEU A 143 -1.64 -41.03 -11.54
N TRP A 144 -0.74 -41.81 -10.94
CA TRP A 144 -0.06 -42.89 -11.64
C TRP A 144 -0.25 -44.16 -10.84
N GLU A 145 -0.83 -45.16 -11.49
CA GLU A 145 -0.99 -46.49 -10.94
C GLU A 145 0.41 -47.14 -10.94
N CYS A 146 0.96 -47.49 -9.76
CA CYS A 146 2.11 -48.37 -9.76
C CYS A 146 1.62 -49.76 -10.20
N GLY A 147 1.93 -50.13 -11.44
CA GLY A 147 1.62 -51.45 -11.98
C GLY A 147 2.35 -52.53 -11.20
N CYS A 148 1.68 -53.09 -10.18
CA CYS A 148 1.99 -54.37 -9.55
C CYS A 148 0.72 -55.22 -9.50
N ALA A 149 0.06 -55.42 -10.64
CA ALA A 149 -1.01 -56.40 -10.77
C ALA A 149 -0.85 -57.16 -12.09
N THR A 150 0.17 -58.02 -12.13
CA THR A 150 0.12 -59.21 -13.00
C THR A 150 -0.21 -60.40 -12.11
N LEU A 151 -1.34 -61.01 -12.45
CA LEU A 151 -1.94 -62.23 -11.91
C LEU A 151 -0.98 -63.43 -11.95
#